data_AF-A0A927YLL2-F1
#
_entry.id   AF-A0A927YLL2-F1
#
_cell.length_a   1.000
_cell.length_b   1.000
_cell.length_c   1.000
_cell.angle_alpha   90.00
_cell.angle_beta   90.00
_cell.angle_gamma   90.00
#
_symmetry.space_group_name_H-M   'P 1'
#
loop_
_entity.id
_entity.type
_entity.pdbx_description
1 polymer ?
#
loop_
_entity_poly.entity_id
_entity_poly.type
_entity_poly.pdbx_seq_one_letter_code
_entity_poly.pdbx_strand_id
1 'polypeptide(L)'
;MIGVYDYTVILTYLSAVSGVLGIIFTTTGIGHPYCGALFLMVSGLFDGFDGKVARTKKNRTDYERRFGVQIDSLSDLICFGVLPASIGLGQLRASGRLVDLGRGHARPDNYELILLLISIAAFYVLSALIRLAYFNSTEDERAEEKKIKGKEYFTGMPVTTAALIFPLTLVINWFIRVDLTIFYFWLLFVTGLLFVGNFKVPKPGKKTFAAMIVVGLVEFISVVFILFG
;
A
#
# COMPACT_ATOMS: atom_id res chain seq x y z
N MET A 1 -6.58 -26.61 -14.08
CA MET A 1 -5.66 -25.82 -13.22
C MET A 1 -6.45 -25.33 -12.03
N ILE A 2 -5.84 -25.24 -10.84
CA ILE A 2 -6.50 -24.65 -9.66
C ILE A 2 -6.39 -23.13 -9.78
N GLY A 3 -7.49 -22.41 -9.53
CA GLY A 3 -7.57 -20.94 -9.60
C GLY A 3 -8.40 -20.40 -10.77
N VAL A 4 -8.71 -19.11 -10.71
CA VAL A 4 -9.41 -18.35 -11.76
C VAL A 4 -8.38 -17.50 -12.50
N TYR A 5 -8.43 -17.48 -13.84
CA TYR A 5 -7.46 -16.78 -14.70
C TYR A 5 -8.13 -15.84 -15.71
N ASP A 6 -9.36 -15.42 -15.41
CA ASP A 6 -10.09 -14.50 -16.26
C ASP A 6 -9.49 -13.09 -16.22
N TYR A 7 -9.83 -12.28 -17.23
CA TYR A 7 -9.44 -10.88 -17.28
C TYR A 7 -9.91 -10.06 -16.07
N THR A 8 -10.87 -10.56 -15.29
CA THR A 8 -11.36 -9.94 -14.05
C THR A 8 -10.42 -10.11 -12.85
N VAL A 9 -9.36 -10.93 -12.95
CA VAL A 9 -8.38 -11.15 -11.88
C VAL A 9 -6.93 -11.02 -12.37
N ILE A 10 -6.71 -10.93 -13.68
CA ILE A 10 -5.38 -10.70 -14.26
C ILE A 10 -4.77 -9.39 -13.76
N LEU A 11 -5.58 -8.32 -13.63
CA LEU A 11 -5.08 -7.05 -13.06
C LEU A 11 -4.63 -7.22 -11.61
N THR A 12 -5.37 -7.99 -10.81
CA THR A 12 -4.97 -8.33 -9.44
C THR A 12 -3.63 -9.04 -9.40
N TYR A 13 -3.43 -10.02 -10.28
CA TYR A 13 -2.17 -10.76 -10.37
C TYR A 13 -1.01 -9.87 -10.81
N LEU A 14 -1.23 -8.96 -11.76
CA LEU A 14 -0.22 -7.99 -12.18
C LEU A 14 0.12 -7.02 -11.04
N SER A 15 -0.87 -6.60 -10.25
CA SER A 15 -0.67 -5.80 -9.04
C SER A 15 0.22 -6.55 -8.03
N ALA A 16 -0.08 -7.82 -7.74
CA ALA A 16 0.71 -8.64 -6.83
C ALA A 16 2.16 -8.83 -7.32
N VAL A 17 2.35 -9.11 -8.61
CA VAL A 17 3.69 -9.23 -9.22
C VAL A 17 4.45 -7.92 -9.09
N SER A 18 3.81 -6.78 -9.37
CA SER A 18 4.40 -5.44 -9.17
C SER A 18 4.81 -5.24 -7.71
N GLY A 19 3.94 -5.60 -6.76
CA GLY A 19 4.22 -5.50 -5.33
C GLY A 19 5.43 -6.32 -4.88
N VAL A 20 5.50 -7.58 -5.32
CA VAL A 20 6.62 -8.49 -5.02
C VAL A 20 7.93 -7.97 -5.63
N LEU A 21 7.91 -7.53 -6.89
CA LEU A 21 9.09 -6.93 -7.52
C LEU A 21 9.54 -5.69 -6.75
N GLY A 22 8.61 -4.82 -6.36
CA GLY A 22 8.89 -3.65 -5.52
C GLY A 22 9.60 -4.01 -4.22
N ILE A 23 9.14 -5.06 -3.53
CA ILE A 23 9.76 -5.54 -2.27
C ILE A 23 11.19 -6.00 -2.55
N ILE A 24 11.38 -6.83 -3.58
CA ILE A 24 12.70 -7.36 -3.95
C ILE A 24 13.65 -6.22 -4.30
N PHE A 25 13.27 -5.31 -5.20
CA PHE A 25 14.14 -4.19 -5.59
C PHE A 25 14.48 -3.31 -4.39
N THR A 26 13.52 -3.01 -3.52
CA THR A 26 13.77 -2.13 -2.37
C THR A 26 14.69 -2.74 -1.31
N THR A 27 14.61 -4.06 -1.13
CA THR A 27 15.33 -4.77 -0.06
C THR A 27 16.69 -5.30 -0.52
N THR A 28 16.85 -5.53 -1.83
CA THR A 28 18.14 -5.95 -2.39
C THR A 28 19.12 -4.78 -2.42
N GLY A 29 20.39 -5.06 -2.09
CA GLY A 29 21.36 -4.03 -1.74
C GLY A 29 21.73 -3.01 -2.82
N ILE A 30 21.26 -3.20 -4.05
CA ILE A 30 21.45 -2.32 -5.22
C ILE A 30 20.24 -1.40 -5.43
N GLY A 31 19.05 -1.76 -4.94
CA GLY A 31 17.84 -1.02 -5.31
C GLY A 31 17.52 0.13 -4.36
N HIS A 32 17.01 1.19 -4.97
CA HIS A 32 16.68 2.43 -4.30
C HIS A 32 15.23 2.37 -3.76
N PRO A 33 14.90 2.91 -2.57
CA PRO A 33 13.51 3.03 -2.10
C PRO A 33 12.54 3.70 -3.09
N TYR A 34 13.03 4.54 -4.02
CA TYR A 34 12.23 5.12 -5.10
C TYR A 34 11.73 4.06 -6.11
N CYS A 35 12.50 2.99 -6.36
CA CYS A 35 12.04 1.87 -7.18
C CYS A 35 10.83 1.19 -6.52
N GLY A 36 10.90 0.96 -5.20
CA GLY A 36 9.77 0.43 -4.42
C GLY A 36 8.52 1.29 -4.54
N ALA A 37 8.68 2.61 -4.43
CA ALA A 37 7.57 3.55 -4.61
C ALA A 37 6.98 3.49 -6.03
N LEU A 38 7.81 3.37 -7.07
CA LEU A 38 7.31 3.20 -8.44
C LEU A 38 6.41 1.96 -8.56
N PHE A 39 6.87 0.81 -8.06
CA PHE A 39 6.08 -0.42 -8.09
C PHE A 39 4.82 -0.33 -7.22
N LEU A 40 4.89 0.36 -6.08
CA LEU A 40 3.74 0.63 -5.22
C LEU A 40 2.67 1.44 -5.96
N MET A 41 3.08 2.48 -6.69
CA MET A 41 2.18 3.30 -7.51
C MET A 41 1.57 2.50 -8.68
N VAL A 42 2.36 1.65 -9.33
CA VAL A 42 1.88 0.76 -10.39
C VAL A 42 0.85 -0.24 -9.85
N SER A 43 1.07 -0.83 -8.67
CA SER A 43 0.08 -1.66 -7.99
C SER A 43 -1.20 -0.88 -7.67
N GLY A 44 -1.07 0.36 -7.18
CA GLY A 44 -2.20 1.28 -6.96
C GLY A 44 -3.01 1.56 -8.23
N LEU A 45 -2.33 1.71 -9.37
CA LEU A 45 -2.98 1.89 -10.67
C LEU A 45 -3.78 0.64 -11.06
N PHE A 46 -3.18 -0.54 -10.97
CA PHE A 46 -3.83 -1.80 -11.33
C PHE A 46 -5.03 -2.12 -10.44
N ASP A 47 -4.90 -1.94 -9.13
CA ASP A 47 -6.00 -2.10 -8.17
C ASP A 47 -7.18 -1.16 -8.48
N GLY A 48 -6.88 0.13 -8.73
CA GLY A 48 -7.90 1.12 -9.09
C GLY A 48 -8.66 0.81 -10.39
N PHE A 49 -8.04 0.07 -11.31
CA PHE A 49 -8.67 -0.41 -12.54
C PHE A 49 -9.34 -1.76 -12.39
N ASP A 50 -8.85 -2.65 -11.54
CA ASP A 50 -9.38 -4.00 -11.35
C ASP A 50 -10.87 -3.95 -10.99
N GLY A 51 -11.24 -3.16 -9.99
CA GLY A 51 -12.66 -3.01 -9.61
C GLY A 51 -13.55 -2.49 -10.74
N LYS A 52 -13.03 -1.72 -11.72
CA LYS A 52 -13.79 -1.29 -12.91
C LYS A 52 -13.89 -2.41 -13.94
N VAL A 53 -12.79 -3.13 -14.19
CA VAL A 53 -12.72 -4.25 -15.14
C VAL A 53 -13.57 -5.42 -14.65
N ALA A 54 -13.53 -5.75 -13.36
CA ALA A 54 -14.37 -6.77 -12.74
C ALA A 54 -15.87 -6.51 -12.91
N ARG A 55 -16.30 -5.24 -13.01
CA ARG A 55 -17.70 -4.84 -13.22
C ARG A 55 -18.19 -4.94 -14.66
N THR A 56 -17.30 -5.11 -15.64
CA THR A 56 -17.71 -5.25 -17.05
C THR A 56 -18.17 -6.67 -17.40
N LYS A 57 -17.76 -7.69 -16.62
CA LYS A 57 -18.18 -9.08 -16.80
C LYS A 57 -19.62 -9.27 -16.30
N LYS A 58 -20.58 -9.40 -17.23
CA LYS A 58 -22.00 -9.61 -16.92
C LYS A 58 -22.35 -11.03 -16.45
N ASN A 59 -21.58 -12.03 -16.86
CA ASN A 59 -21.83 -13.46 -16.58
C ASN A 59 -20.77 -14.03 -15.64
N ARG A 60 -20.58 -13.42 -14.47
CA ARG A 60 -19.62 -13.89 -13.46
C ARG A 60 -20.31 -14.89 -12.53
N THR A 61 -19.68 -16.03 -12.28
CA THR A 61 -20.22 -17.00 -11.31
C THR A 61 -19.98 -16.50 -9.87
N ASP A 62 -20.80 -16.97 -8.92
CA ASP A 62 -20.61 -16.61 -7.49
C ASP A 62 -19.24 -17.07 -6.97
N TYR A 63 -18.76 -18.21 -7.46
CA TYR A 63 -17.41 -18.71 -7.16
C TYR A 63 -16.32 -17.74 -7.66
N GLU A 64 -16.37 -17.32 -8.92
CA GLU A 64 -15.40 -16.38 -9.49
C GLU A 64 -15.41 -15.03 -8.77
N ARG A 65 -16.59 -14.59 -8.32
CA ARG A 65 -16.74 -13.35 -7.56
C ARG A 65 -16.06 -13.45 -6.19
N ARG A 66 -16.39 -14.49 -5.41
CA ARG A 66 -15.79 -14.71 -4.08
C ARG A 66 -14.28 -14.93 -4.15
N PHE A 67 -13.82 -15.70 -5.15
CA PHE A 67 -12.40 -15.89 -5.41
C PHE A 67 -11.71 -14.56 -5.70
N GLY A 68 -12.32 -13.73 -6.55
CA GLY A 68 -11.84 -12.38 -6.87
C GLY A 68 -11.65 -11.50 -5.64
N VAL A 69 -12.64 -11.45 -4.76
CA VAL A 69 -12.55 -10.64 -3.52
C VAL A 69 -11.41 -11.13 -2.61
N GLN A 70 -11.24 -12.44 -2.47
CA GLN A 70 -10.18 -12.99 -1.64
C GLN A 70 -8.79 -12.71 -2.22
N ILE A 71 -8.60 -12.92 -3.52
CA ILE A 71 -7.28 -12.71 -4.15
C ILE A 71 -6.91 -11.22 -4.19
N ASP A 72 -7.90 -10.35 -4.36
CA ASP A 72 -7.76 -8.89 -4.28
C ASP A 72 -7.21 -8.46 -2.91
N SER A 73 -7.83 -8.94 -1.83
CA SER A 73 -7.36 -8.65 -0.47
C SER A 73 -5.96 -9.19 -0.15
N LEU A 74 -5.61 -10.36 -0.69
CA LEU A 74 -4.26 -10.91 -0.53
C LEU A 74 -3.22 -10.08 -1.29
N SER A 75 -3.57 -9.64 -2.51
CA SER A 75 -2.76 -8.74 -3.31
C SER A 75 -2.58 -7.38 -2.62
N ASP A 76 -3.66 -6.80 -2.08
CA ASP A 76 -3.65 -5.56 -1.32
C ASP A 76 -2.75 -5.62 -0.09
N LEU A 77 -2.75 -6.74 0.63
CA LEU A 77 -1.87 -6.91 1.77
C LEU A 77 -0.40 -6.87 1.34
N ILE A 78 -0.04 -7.52 0.24
CA ILE A 78 1.33 -7.51 -0.29
C ILE A 78 1.71 -6.10 -0.78
N CYS A 79 0.85 -5.51 -1.60
CA CYS A 79 1.14 -4.26 -2.31
C CYS A 79 1.05 -3.04 -1.40
N PHE A 80 0.04 -2.96 -0.53
CA PHE A 80 -0.21 -1.77 0.29
C PHE A 80 0.09 -1.98 1.77
N GLY A 81 0.22 -3.22 2.24
CA GLY A 81 0.70 -3.53 3.59
C GLY A 81 2.22 -3.76 3.63
N VAL A 82 2.70 -4.79 2.94
CA VAL A 82 4.09 -5.25 3.07
C VAL A 82 5.09 -4.37 2.32
N LEU A 83 4.77 -3.94 1.10
CA LEU A 83 5.68 -3.12 0.30
C LEU A 83 5.99 -1.76 0.94
N PRO A 84 5.05 -0.96 1.47
CA PRO A 84 5.37 0.29 2.16
C PRO A 84 6.26 0.10 3.39
N ALA A 85 6.04 -0.96 4.16
CA ALA A 85 6.91 -1.33 5.28
C ALA A 85 8.33 -1.68 4.78
N SER A 86 8.43 -2.41 3.66
CA SER A 86 9.71 -2.74 3.02
C SER A 86 10.44 -1.51 2.49
N ILE A 87 9.72 -0.50 1.97
CA ILE A 87 10.27 0.81 1.58
C ILE A 87 10.89 1.52 2.77
N GLY A 88 10.22 1.52 3.92
CA GLY A 88 10.77 2.08 5.16
C GLY A 88 12.08 1.39 5.57
N LEU A 89 12.15 0.06 5.46
CA LEU A 89 13.40 -0.69 5.70
C LEU A 89 14.50 -0.34 4.68
N GLY A 90 14.14 -0.19 3.40
CA GLY A 90 15.06 0.27 2.35
C GLY A 90 15.64 1.66 2.66
N GLN A 91 14.82 2.60 3.15
CA GLN A 91 15.28 3.92 3.60
C GLN A 91 16.20 3.83 4.83
N LEU A 92 15.85 3.00 5.80
CA LEU A 92 16.67 2.81 7.00
C LEU A 92 18.06 2.23 6.63
N ARG A 93 18.12 1.36 5.61
CA ARG A 93 19.38 0.89 5.03
C ARG A 93 20.12 2.00 4.28
N ALA A 94 19.44 2.75 3.41
CA ALA A 94 20.05 3.82 2.62
C ALA A 94 20.60 4.97 3.47
N SER A 95 19.96 5.26 4.61
CA SER A 95 20.44 6.25 5.59
C SER A 95 21.59 5.75 6.47
N GLY A 96 22.09 4.52 6.26
CA GLY A 96 23.19 3.92 7.01
C GLY A 96 22.81 3.31 8.36
N ARG A 97 21.67 3.69 8.94
CA ARG A 97 21.22 3.27 10.28
C ARG A 97 21.04 1.75 10.44
N LEU A 98 20.75 1.02 9.36
CA LEU A 98 20.61 -0.44 9.38
C LEU A 98 21.94 -1.18 9.21
N VAL A 99 22.95 -0.57 8.61
CA VAL A 99 24.26 -1.21 8.33
C VAL A 99 25.08 -1.39 9.60
N ASP A 100 24.85 -0.54 10.61
CA ASP A 100 25.54 -0.60 11.91
C ASP A 100 25.21 -1.88 12.71
N LEU A 101 24.08 -2.55 12.44
CA LEU A 101 23.71 -3.83 13.06
C LEU A 101 24.52 -5.02 12.55
N GLY A 102 24.98 -4.99 11.30
CA GLY A 102 25.59 -6.15 10.63
C GLY A 102 27.12 -6.23 10.73
N ARG A 103 27.80 -5.17 11.19
CA ARG A 103 29.27 -5.05 11.17
C ARG A 103 29.99 -5.50 12.43
N GLY A 104 29.31 -6.23 13.34
CA GLY A 104 29.95 -6.87 14.49
C GLY A 104 30.64 -5.92 15.49
N HIS A 105 30.43 -4.61 15.36
CA HIS A 105 30.79 -3.66 16.41
C HIS A 105 29.74 -3.75 17.53
N ALA A 106 30.17 -3.44 18.76
CA ALA A 106 29.30 -3.40 19.94
C ALA A 106 27.97 -2.69 19.62
N ARG A 107 26.88 -3.15 20.27
CA ARG A 107 25.49 -2.67 20.10
C ARG A 107 25.46 -1.24 19.55
N PRO A 108 24.93 -0.99 18.34
CA PRO A 108 24.87 0.37 17.82
C PRO A 108 24.13 1.24 18.83
N ASP A 109 24.59 2.47 19.04
CA ASP A 109 24.06 3.40 20.07
C ASP A 109 22.54 3.63 19.94
N ASN A 110 21.95 3.31 18.78
CA ASN A 110 20.53 3.46 18.46
C ASN A 110 19.77 2.14 18.28
N TYR A 111 20.23 1.02 18.86
CA TYR A 111 19.56 -0.28 18.71
C TYR A 111 18.07 -0.26 19.11
N GLU A 112 17.73 0.48 20.18
CA GLU A 112 16.34 0.63 20.67
C GLU A 112 15.45 1.32 19.65
N LEU A 113 15.98 2.37 19.01
CA LEU A 113 15.27 3.09 17.95
C LEU A 113 15.01 2.16 16.76
N ILE A 114 16.01 1.38 16.33
CA ILE A 114 15.83 0.47 15.19
C ILE A 114 14.78 -0.60 15.49
N LEU A 115 14.80 -1.19 16.70
CA LEU A 115 13.77 -2.13 17.14
C LEU A 115 12.39 -1.47 17.14
N LEU A 116 12.27 -0.24 17.64
CA LEU A 116 11.03 0.52 17.61
C LEU A 116 10.51 0.74 16.17
N LEU A 117 11.38 1.14 15.24
CA LEU A 117 11.00 1.36 13.84
C LEU A 117 10.53 0.05 13.17
N ILE A 118 11.21 -1.08 13.44
CA ILE A 118 10.80 -2.40 12.96
C ILE A 118 9.44 -2.80 13.58
N SER A 119 9.23 -2.56 14.87
CA SER A 119 7.95 -2.80 15.53
C SER A 119 6.82 -1.96 14.92
N ILE A 120 7.09 -0.71 14.55
CA ILE A 120 6.12 0.16 13.86
C ILE A 120 5.77 -0.41 12.48
N ALA A 121 6.76 -0.86 11.71
CA ALA A 121 6.51 -1.50 10.41
C ALA A 121 5.66 -2.78 10.55
N ALA A 122 5.96 -3.63 11.54
CA ALA A 122 5.17 -4.82 11.83
C ALA A 122 3.73 -4.48 12.25
N PHE A 123 3.57 -3.45 13.09
CA PHE A 123 2.26 -2.92 13.48
C PHE A 123 1.45 -2.41 12.29
N TYR A 124 2.08 -1.70 11.35
CA TYR A 124 1.43 -1.23 10.12
C TYR A 124 0.89 -2.40 9.28
N VAL A 125 1.72 -3.42 9.04
CA VAL A 125 1.33 -4.61 8.27
C VAL A 125 0.17 -5.34 8.97
N LEU A 126 0.26 -5.52 10.29
CA LEU A 126 -0.80 -6.15 11.07
C LEU A 126 -2.10 -5.34 11.00
N SER A 127 -2.02 -4.02 11.07
CA SER A 127 -3.17 -3.12 10.96
C SER A 127 -3.84 -3.22 9.58
N ALA A 128 -3.06 -3.29 8.51
CA ALA A 128 -3.56 -3.52 7.15
C ALA A 128 -4.25 -4.89 7.03
N LEU A 129 -3.65 -5.95 7.62
CA LEU A 129 -4.23 -7.28 7.63
C LEU A 129 -5.57 -7.33 8.37
N ILE A 130 -5.63 -6.79 9.59
CA ILE A 130 -6.87 -6.73 10.39
C ILE A 130 -7.95 -5.97 9.63
N ARG A 131 -7.56 -4.86 8.99
CA ARG A 131 -8.45 -4.02 8.19
C ARG A 131 -9.05 -4.79 7.02
N LEU A 132 -8.24 -5.47 6.22
CA LEU A 132 -8.68 -6.27 5.07
C LEU A 132 -9.55 -7.46 5.52
N ALA A 133 -9.15 -8.16 6.58
CA ALA A 133 -9.93 -9.26 7.15
C ALA A 133 -11.31 -8.80 7.64
N TYR A 134 -11.38 -7.65 8.33
CA TYR A 134 -12.65 -7.06 8.77
C TYR A 134 -13.54 -6.62 7.60
N PHE A 135 -12.97 -6.07 6.53
CA PHE A 135 -13.73 -5.75 5.32
C PHE A 135 -14.32 -6.99 4.66
N ASN A 136 -13.53 -8.06 4.54
CA ASN A 136 -13.97 -9.29 3.91
C ASN A 136 -15.03 -10.02 4.74
N SER A 137 -14.89 -10.02 6.06
CA SER A 137 -15.87 -10.68 6.94
C SER A 137 -17.20 -9.94 7.04
N THR A 138 -17.21 -8.62 6.81
CA THR A 138 -18.42 -7.77 6.89
C THR A 138 -18.98 -7.38 5.53
N GLU A 139 -18.53 -8.03 4.43
CA GLU A 139 -18.99 -7.73 3.07
C GLU A 139 -20.51 -7.90 2.95
N ASP A 140 -21.04 -9.03 3.44
CA ASP A 140 -22.45 -9.38 3.32
C ASP A 140 -23.34 -8.40 4.13
N GLU A 141 -22.97 -8.12 5.39
CA GLU A 141 -23.71 -7.17 6.24
C GLU A 141 -23.75 -5.76 5.63
N ARG A 142 -22.66 -5.31 5.01
CA ARG A 142 -22.60 -4.00 4.34
C ARG A 142 -23.38 -3.97 3.04
N ALA A 143 -23.42 -5.09 2.30
CA ALA A 143 -24.25 -5.21 1.12
C ALA A 143 -25.75 -5.10 1.49
N GLU A 144 -26.14 -5.65 2.64
CA GLU A 144 -27.49 -5.52 3.19
C GLU A 144 -27.78 -4.11 3.71
N GLU A 145 -26.88 -3.53 4.52
CA GLU A 145 -27.04 -2.14 5.00
C GLU A 145 -27.15 -1.15 3.84
N LYS A 146 -26.42 -1.37 2.75
CA LYS A 146 -26.49 -0.56 1.53
C LYS A 146 -27.87 -0.62 0.86
N LYS A 147 -28.52 -1.79 0.85
CA LYS A 147 -29.89 -1.94 0.31
C LYS A 147 -30.93 -1.25 1.20
N ILE A 148 -30.73 -1.26 2.52
CA ILE A 148 -31.72 -0.77 3.50
C ILE A 148 -31.61 0.76 3.70
N LYS A 149 -30.40 1.28 3.93
CA LYS A 149 -30.20 2.67 4.40
C LYS A 149 -29.88 3.68 3.30
N GLY A 150 -29.55 3.22 2.08
CA GLY A 150 -29.28 4.09 0.92
C GLY A 150 -28.14 5.11 1.07
N LYS A 151 -27.36 5.07 2.17
CA LYS A 151 -26.28 6.04 2.44
C LYS A 151 -24.90 5.42 2.27
N GLU A 152 -24.09 6.03 1.40
CA GLU A 152 -22.71 5.65 1.10
C GLU A 152 -21.73 6.22 2.14
N TYR A 153 -21.45 5.47 3.21
CA TYR A 153 -20.33 5.78 4.11
C TYR A 153 -19.21 4.75 3.91
N PHE A 154 -17.97 5.22 3.74
CA PHE A 154 -16.80 4.36 3.83
C PHE A 154 -16.36 4.34 5.30
N THR A 155 -16.40 3.18 5.95
CA THR A 155 -15.84 3.04 7.30
C THR A 155 -14.34 2.89 7.18
N GLY A 156 -13.55 3.83 7.73
CA GLY A 156 -12.08 3.87 7.78
C GLY A 156 -11.38 4.25 6.47
N MET A 157 -10.05 4.38 6.52
CA MET A 157 -9.22 4.68 5.34
C MET A 157 -8.99 3.40 4.49
N PRO A 158 -9.10 3.47 3.15
CA PRO A 158 -8.71 2.35 2.27
C PRO A 158 -7.20 2.10 2.31
N VAL A 159 -6.77 0.85 2.28
CA VAL A 159 -5.33 0.49 2.31
C VAL A 159 -4.61 1.02 1.06
N THR A 160 -5.31 1.10 -0.06
CA THR A 160 -4.85 1.63 -1.35
C THR A 160 -4.33 3.07 -1.29
N THR A 161 -4.74 3.84 -0.28
CA THR A 161 -4.22 5.20 -0.04
C THR A 161 -2.72 5.25 0.26
N ALA A 162 -2.14 4.12 0.67
CA ALA A 162 -0.69 3.94 0.80
C ALA A 162 0.06 4.28 -0.50
N ALA A 163 -0.55 4.03 -1.66
CA ALA A 163 0.04 4.30 -2.97
C ALA A 163 0.17 5.79 -3.32
N LEU A 164 -0.42 6.68 -2.51
CA LEU A 164 -0.23 8.13 -2.63
C LEU A 164 0.63 8.66 -1.47
N ILE A 165 0.33 8.26 -0.23
CA ILE A 165 1.01 8.80 0.97
C ILE A 165 2.52 8.54 0.93
N PHE A 166 2.93 7.29 0.69
CA PHE A 166 4.34 6.93 0.84
C PHE A 166 5.20 7.44 -0.32
N PRO A 167 4.80 7.33 -1.61
CA PRO A 167 5.54 7.94 -2.70
C PRO A 167 5.70 9.45 -2.54
N LEU A 168 4.67 10.16 -2.09
CA LEU A 168 4.73 11.60 -1.82
C LEU A 168 5.85 11.95 -0.83
N THR A 169 5.97 11.20 0.26
CA THR A 169 7.00 11.45 1.28
C THR A 169 8.41 11.26 0.74
N LEU A 170 8.61 10.30 -0.17
CA LEU A 170 9.89 10.11 -0.84
C LEU A 170 10.18 11.25 -1.81
N VAL A 171 9.20 11.69 -2.60
CA VAL A 171 9.38 12.84 -3.51
C VAL A 171 9.76 14.09 -2.72
N ILE A 172 9.10 14.35 -1.59
CA ILE A 172 9.44 15.46 -0.69
C ILE A 172 10.87 15.33 -0.14
N ASN A 173 11.26 14.12 0.30
CA ASN A 173 12.62 13.83 0.77
C ASN A 173 13.68 14.19 -0.27
N TRP A 174 13.45 13.87 -1.55
CA TRP A 174 14.35 14.20 -2.65
C TRP A 174 14.50 15.71 -2.86
N PHE A 175 13.37 16.44 -2.94
CA PHE A 175 13.38 17.87 -3.22
C PHE A 175 13.95 18.71 -2.06
N ILE A 176 13.63 18.34 -0.81
CA ILE A 176 14.07 19.08 0.37
C ILE A 176 15.50 18.68 0.79
N ARG A 177 16.00 17.52 0.33
CA ARG A 177 17.31 16.95 0.71
C ARG A 177 17.49 16.78 2.22
N VAL A 178 16.39 16.59 2.95
CA VAL A 178 16.35 16.31 4.40
C VAL A 178 15.98 14.86 4.60
N ASP A 179 16.69 14.16 5.48
CA ASP A 179 16.39 12.78 5.84
C ASP A 179 15.04 12.66 6.57
N LEU A 180 14.02 12.20 5.84
CA LEU A 180 12.65 12.02 6.35
C LEU A 180 12.38 10.58 6.81
N THR A 181 13.41 9.76 7.01
CA THR A 181 13.21 8.34 7.39
C THR A 181 12.37 8.21 8.67
N ILE A 182 12.68 8.97 9.72
CA ILE A 182 11.90 8.92 10.98
C ILE A 182 10.46 9.36 10.75
N PHE A 183 10.26 10.40 9.92
CA PHE A 183 8.94 10.88 9.56
C PHE A 183 8.13 9.85 8.77
N TYR A 184 8.78 9.10 7.87
CA TYR A 184 8.16 7.99 7.14
C TYR A 184 7.62 6.90 8.08
N PHE A 185 8.41 6.49 9.07
CA PHE A 185 7.93 5.52 10.07
C PHE A 185 6.84 6.09 10.98
N TRP A 186 6.94 7.38 11.35
CA TRP A 186 5.84 8.03 12.04
C TRP A 186 4.54 8.00 11.20
N LEU A 187 4.63 8.22 9.89
CA LEU A 187 3.49 8.08 8.97
C LEU A 187 3.00 6.63 8.86
N LEU A 188 3.87 5.62 8.85
CA LEU A 188 3.46 4.20 8.94
C LEU A 188 2.64 3.95 10.22
N PHE A 189 3.08 4.49 11.35
CA PHE A 189 2.35 4.34 12.61
C PHE A 189 0.96 5.00 12.56
N VAL A 190 0.90 6.25 12.09
CA VAL A 190 -0.36 7.01 11.97
C VAL A 190 -1.31 6.34 10.98
N THR A 191 -0.83 5.91 9.82
CA THR A 191 -1.67 5.22 8.82
C THR A 191 -2.15 3.85 9.33
N GLY A 192 -1.32 3.11 10.08
CA GLY A 192 -1.73 1.89 10.77
C GLY A 192 -2.89 2.13 11.76
N LEU A 193 -2.79 3.17 12.59
CA LEU A 193 -3.90 3.57 13.47
C LEU A 193 -5.15 3.97 12.68
N LEU A 194 -4.99 4.66 11.55
CA LEU A 194 -6.11 5.04 10.69
C LEU A 194 -6.76 3.84 9.98
N PHE A 195 -6.04 2.74 9.75
CA PHE A 195 -6.64 1.52 9.21
C PHE A 195 -7.57 0.84 10.20
N VAL A 196 -7.21 0.81 11.48
CA VAL A 196 -8.02 0.19 12.54
C VAL A 196 -9.05 1.16 13.14
N GLY A 197 -8.91 2.46 12.88
CA GLY A 197 -9.81 3.50 13.39
C GLY A 197 -11.25 3.40 12.85
N ASN A 198 -12.23 3.53 13.75
CA ASN A 198 -13.66 3.46 13.45
C ASN A 198 -14.27 4.81 13.01
N PHE A 199 -13.61 5.54 12.10
CA PHE A 199 -14.14 6.80 11.57
C PHE A 199 -14.91 6.58 10.27
N LYS A 200 -16.02 7.30 10.10
CA LYS A 200 -16.81 7.27 8.86
C LYS A 200 -16.28 8.34 7.91
N VAL A 201 -15.61 7.92 6.85
CA VAL A 201 -15.14 8.82 5.78
C VAL A 201 -16.28 9.00 4.77
N PRO A 202 -16.73 10.25 4.50
CA PRO A 202 -17.66 10.50 3.42
C PRO A 202 -16.99 10.17 2.08
N LYS A 203 -17.74 9.56 1.16
CA LYS A 203 -17.21 9.19 -0.15
C LYS A 203 -16.62 10.42 -0.85
N PRO A 204 -15.39 10.35 -1.37
CA PRO A 204 -14.79 11.47 -2.08
C PRO A 204 -15.65 11.82 -3.29
N GLY A 205 -16.04 13.09 -3.39
CA GLY A 205 -16.80 13.60 -4.53
C GLY A 205 -15.98 13.52 -5.82
N LYS A 206 -16.64 13.69 -6.97
CA LYS A 206 -15.98 13.63 -8.30
C LYS A 206 -14.75 14.55 -8.40
N LYS A 207 -14.80 15.74 -7.79
CA LYS A 207 -13.69 16.71 -7.76
C LYS A 207 -12.50 16.21 -6.93
N THR A 208 -12.75 15.66 -5.74
CA THR A 208 -11.70 15.10 -4.88
C THR A 208 -11.03 13.88 -5.53
N PHE A 209 -11.82 13.02 -6.17
CA PHE A 209 -11.28 11.88 -6.91
C PHE A 209 -10.40 12.32 -8.08
N ALA A 210 -10.82 13.34 -8.84
CA ALA A 210 -9.99 13.92 -9.90
C ALA A 210 -8.69 14.52 -9.34
N ALA A 211 -8.75 15.22 -8.20
CA ALA A 211 -7.56 15.76 -7.55
C ALA A 211 -6.58 14.65 -7.12
N MET A 212 -7.06 13.53 -6.56
CA MET A 212 -6.21 12.39 -6.20
C MET A 212 -5.50 11.79 -7.43
N ILE A 213 -6.18 11.69 -8.57
CA ILE A 213 -5.57 11.22 -9.82
C ILE A 213 -4.46 12.17 -10.28
N VAL A 214 -4.71 13.49 -10.23
CA VAL A 214 -3.70 14.49 -10.60
C VAL A 214 -2.49 14.40 -9.67
N VAL A 215 -2.71 14.30 -8.36
CA VAL A 215 -1.62 14.13 -7.38
C VAL A 215 -0.82 12.87 -7.68
N GLY A 216 -1.48 11.73 -7.89
CA GLY A 216 -0.80 10.48 -8.23
C GLY A 216 -0.02 10.55 -9.55
N LEU A 217 -0.53 11.26 -10.57
CA LEU A 217 0.19 11.50 -11.83
C LEU A 217 1.45 12.35 -11.62
N VAL A 218 1.35 13.42 -10.83
CA VAL A 218 2.49 14.29 -10.51
C VAL A 218 3.54 13.53 -9.72
N GLU A 219 3.14 12.75 -8.72
CA GLU A 219 4.04 11.87 -7.97
C GLU A 219 4.73 10.86 -8.88
N PHE A 220 3.99 10.24 -9.81
CA PHE A 220 4.52 9.22 -10.70
C PHE A 220 5.59 9.81 -11.62
N ILE A 221 5.30 10.96 -12.23
CA ILE A 221 6.26 11.69 -13.07
C ILE A 221 7.49 12.08 -12.26
N SER A 222 7.29 12.54 -11.02
CA SER A 222 8.39 12.92 -10.13
C SER A 222 9.29 11.73 -9.78
N VAL A 223 8.72 10.58 -9.43
CA VAL A 223 9.50 9.37 -9.13
C VAL A 223 10.26 8.87 -10.36
N VAL A 224 9.63 8.89 -11.54
CA VAL A 224 10.31 8.54 -12.80
C VAL A 224 11.46 9.51 -13.09
N PHE A 225 11.25 10.81 -12.91
CA PHE A 225 12.31 11.80 -13.07
C PHE A 225 13.47 11.56 -12.09
N ILE A 226 13.19 11.24 -10.83
CA ILE A 226 14.22 10.94 -9.81
C ILE A 226 15.02 9.69 -10.17
N LEU A 227 14.39 8.68 -10.79
CA LEU A 227 15.04 7.41 -11.12
C LEU A 227 15.89 7.46 -12.40
N PHE A 228 15.53 8.31 -13.37
CA PHE A 228 16.12 8.30 -14.71
C PHE A 228 16.72 9.64 -15.17
N GLY A 229 16.56 10.72 -14.39
CA GLY A 229 17.10 12.05 -14.67
C GLY A 229 18.37 12.34 -13.88
#